data_AF-A0A0D1XX43-F1
#
_entry.id   AF-A0A0D1XX43-F1
#
_cell.length_a   1.000
_cell.length_b   1.000
_cell.length_c   1.000
_cell.angle_alpha   90.00
_cell.angle_beta   90.00
_cell.angle_gamma   90.00
#
_symmetry.space_group_name_H-M   'P 1'
#
loop_
_entity.id
_entity.type
_entity.pdbx_description
1 polymer ?
#
loop_
_entity_poly.entity_id
_entity_poly.type
_entity_poly.pdbx_seq_one_letter_code
_entity_poly.pdbx_strand_id
1 'polypeptide(L)'
;MPKSRKSTESSAKPNVATRTSTRSKGRVSSKYFQNNDDSALDDAARENTETGSKRKRKSKAPTASNKIPKVEEPERQPNPSQYQTLLYLLSPSALQLCRPKDESKELAEKGPSADYRTYSGSVLTPFEELLSAVILSRPISHALGHRSIRTILNPPYRFSNARAIRKAGPARVLKAMFDARTQHKDKTAVAIAKFADVVAEKFGGEDDTSLEEVRKQSDYDPNKERALLKSSIHGLGNTGLNIFYRRIQWLWTQSFPFMDERTEDAAASLGLPDDAEELYDMIDAIWEELDTDQFDGGDEEEKKRRAFVVLLERVIGAQLEKKVVQVLQEAEKMPE
;
A
#
# COMPACT_ATOMS: atom_id res chain seq x y z
N MET A 1 60.42 -19.22 -57.69
CA MET A 1 60.94 -19.43 -56.32
C MET A 1 59.85 -20.10 -55.48
N PRO A 2 60.21 -20.99 -54.53
CA PRO A 2 59.97 -22.41 -54.76
C PRO A 2 59.01 -23.10 -53.76
N LYS A 3 58.63 -24.32 -54.17
CA LYS A 3 58.34 -25.54 -53.38
C LYS A 3 56.97 -25.64 -52.69
N SER A 4 56.08 -26.55 -53.13
CA SER A 4 56.11 -28.02 -52.96
C SER A 4 55.60 -28.40 -51.55
N ARG A 5 54.70 -29.35 -51.29
CA ARG A 5 54.07 -30.44 -52.06
C ARG A 5 52.96 -31.02 -51.15
N LYS A 6 51.88 -31.55 -51.77
CA LYS A 6 51.29 -32.90 -51.60
C LYS A 6 51.22 -33.48 -50.18
N SER A 7 50.07 -33.83 -49.59
CA SER A 7 48.94 -34.71 -49.99
C SER A 7 48.89 -35.95 -49.09
N THR A 8 47.72 -36.62 -49.08
CA THR A 8 47.34 -37.95 -48.53
C THR A 8 46.93 -37.97 -47.07
N GLU A 9 45.62 -38.04 -46.78
CA GLU A 9 44.79 -39.27 -46.68
C GLU A 9 45.15 -40.15 -45.48
N SER A 10 44.21 -40.36 -44.56
CA SER A 10 43.65 -41.71 -44.31
C SER A 10 42.65 -41.68 -43.15
N SER A 11 41.56 -42.40 -43.39
CA SER A 11 40.47 -42.83 -42.52
C SER A 11 40.91 -43.57 -41.25
N ALA A 12 40.16 -43.41 -40.15
CA ALA A 12 39.66 -44.52 -39.31
C ALA A 12 38.82 -44.00 -38.10
N LYS A 13 37.55 -44.41 -38.04
CA LYS A 13 36.85 -44.74 -36.77
C LYS A 13 37.17 -46.22 -36.49
N PRO A 14 37.29 -46.72 -35.25
CA PRO A 14 36.20 -46.86 -34.25
C PRO A 14 36.72 -46.52 -32.81
N ASN A 15 36.00 -46.54 -31.69
CA ASN A 15 35.22 -47.64 -31.16
C ASN A 15 34.47 -47.23 -29.88
N VAL A 16 33.43 -48.01 -29.61
CA VAL A 16 32.50 -47.97 -28.48
C VAL A 16 33.22 -48.28 -27.15
N ALA A 17 32.86 -47.56 -26.08
CA ALA A 17 33.07 -48.00 -24.71
C ALA A 17 31.82 -47.72 -23.86
N THR A 18 31.07 -48.79 -23.62
CA THR A 18 30.03 -48.96 -22.62
C THR A 18 30.49 -48.61 -21.20
N ARG A 19 29.66 -47.88 -20.45
CA ARG A 19 29.64 -47.94 -18.98
C ARG A 19 28.20 -48.09 -18.48
N THR A 20 27.97 -49.26 -17.89
CA THR A 20 26.81 -49.68 -17.11
C THR A 20 26.85 -49.17 -15.66
N SER A 21 25.65 -49.10 -15.06
CA SER A 21 25.36 -49.11 -13.60
C SER A 21 25.55 -47.76 -12.88
N THR A 22 24.64 -47.23 -12.06
CA THR A 22 23.74 -47.87 -11.09
C THR A 22 22.48 -47.02 -10.87
N ARG A 23 21.35 -47.72 -10.71
CA ARG A 23 20.06 -47.21 -10.22
C ARG A 23 20.09 -47.21 -8.70
N SER A 24 19.99 -46.06 -8.05
CA SER A 24 19.66 -45.97 -6.62
C SER A 24 18.42 -45.10 -6.40
N LYS A 25 17.50 -45.64 -5.60
CA LYS A 25 16.24 -45.04 -5.19
C LYS A 25 16.52 -44.00 -4.10
N GLY A 26 16.00 -42.79 -4.26
CA GLY A 26 15.91 -41.77 -3.22
C GLY A 26 14.52 -41.15 -3.23
N ARG A 27 13.63 -41.70 -2.42
CA ARG A 27 12.25 -41.24 -2.20
C ARG A 27 12.28 -40.20 -1.09
N VAL A 28 12.00 -38.93 -1.38
CA VAL A 28 11.60 -37.95 -0.36
C VAL A 28 10.45 -37.09 -0.87
N SER A 29 9.28 -37.40 -0.30
CA SER A 29 8.05 -36.63 -0.09
C SER A 29 8.01 -35.18 -0.58
N SER A 30 7.31 -34.95 -1.69
CA SER A 30 6.61 -33.70 -2.01
C SER A 30 5.15 -33.84 -1.56
N LYS A 31 4.74 -33.08 -0.55
CA LYS A 31 3.34 -32.84 -0.20
C LYS A 31 3.25 -31.45 0.40
N TYR A 32 2.46 -30.58 -0.25
CA TYR A 32 1.60 -29.52 0.28
C TYR A 32 1.41 -28.45 -0.79
N PHE A 33 0.61 -28.78 -1.80
CA PHE A 33 -0.19 -27.83 -2.56
C PHE A 33 -1.48 -28.57 -2.94
N GLN A 34 -2.57 -28.22 -2.28
CA GLN A 34 -3.91 -28.43 -2.81
C GLN A 34 -4.61 -27.09 -2.74
N ASN A 35 -4.89 -26.58 -3.94
CA ASN A 35 -5.88 -25.55 -4.20
C ASN A 35 -7.24 -26.06 -3.72
N ASN A 36 -8.08 -25.15 -3.23
CA ASN A 36 -9.53 -25.25 -3.34
C ASN A 36 -10.05 -23.83 -3.51
N ASP A 37 -10.48 -23.53 -4.73
CA ASP A 37 -11.60 -22.64 -5.00
C ASP A 37 -12.88 -23.37 -4.61
N ASP A 38 -13.81 -22.66 -3.96
CA ASP A 38 -15.27 -22.82 -4.00
C ASP A 38 -15.85 -21.84 -2.96
N SER A 39 -16.52 -20.75 -3.36
CA SER A 39 -17.89 -20.66 -3.88
C SER A 39 -18.97 -20.90 -2.80
N ALA A 40 -19.82 -19.87 -2.66
CA ALA A 40 -21.15 -19.84 -2.06
C ALA A 40 -21.31 -20.13 -0.54
N LEU A 41 -21.82 -19.13 0.20
CA LEU A 41 -22.86 -19.36 1.21
C LEU A 41 -23.85 -18.20 1.22
N ASP A 42 -25.08 -18.55 0.81
CA ASP A 42 -26.33 -17.80 0.94
C ASP A 42 -26.87 -17.79 2.37
N ASP A 43 -27.81 -16.87 2.56
CA ASP A 43 -28.75 -16.65 3.66
C ASP A 43 -29.33 -17.90 4.36
N ALA A 44 -29.49 -17.79 5.68
CA ALA A 44 -30.67 -18.32 6.37
C ALA A 44 -30.90 -17.62 7.72
N ALA A 45 -32.13 -17.13 7.88
CA ALA A 45 -32.64 -16.41 9.04
C ALA A 45 -33.30 -17.35 10.07
N ARG A 46 -33.34 -16.87 11.33
CA ARG A 46 -34.33 -17.11 12.41
C ARG A 46 -34.46 -18.53 13.00
N GLU A 47 -34.30 -18.63 14.33
CA GLU A 47 -35.45 -18.83 15.24
C GLU A 47 -35.11 -18.63 16.73
N ASN A 48 -36.09 -18.08 17.45
CA ASN A 48 -36.14 -17.86 18.89
C ASN A 48 -36.38 -19.17 19.64
N THR A 49 -35.80 -19.31 20.84
CA THR A 49 -36.49 -19.99 21.96
C THR A 49 -36.14 -19.35 23.29
N GLU A 50 -37.17 -18.82 23.95
CA GLU A 50 -37.20 -18.44 25.35
C GLU A 50 -36.97 -19.65 26.26
N THR A 51 -36.23 -19.49 27.35
CA THR A 51 -36.55 -20.15 28.62
C THR A 51 -36.14 -19.25 29.78
N GLY A 52 -37.13 -18.83 30.57
CA GLY A 52 -36.93 -18.06 31.79
C GLY A 52 -36.55 -18.95 32.98
N SER A 53 -35.81 -18.38 33.94
CA SER A 53 -35.82 -18.88 35.31
C SER A 53 -35.69 -17.74 36.31
N LYS A 54 -36.73 -17.60 37.14
CA LYS A 54 -36.90 -16.60 38.20
C LYS A 54 -35.96 -16.91 39.38
N ARG A 55 -35.22 -15.92 39.89
CA ARG A 55 -34.75 -15.90 41.28
C ARG A 55 -35.00 -14.55 41.96
N LYS A 56 -35.40 -14.69 43.24
CA LYS A 56 -36.07 -13.74 44.14
C LYS A 56 -35.34 -12.41 44.39
N ARG A 57 -36.14 -11.34 44.42
CA ARG A 57 -35.84 -10.01 44.97
C ARG A 57 -35.62 -10.07 46.50
N LYS A 58 -34.58 -9.39 46.98
CA LYS A 58 -34.49 -8.86 48.35
C LYS A 58 -34.49 -7.33 48.28
N SER A 59 -35.39 -6.74 49.06
CA SER A 59 -35.65 -5.31 49.24
C SER A 59 -34.52 -4.59 49.98
N LYS A 60 -34.13 -3.41 49.49
CA LYS A 60 -33.50 -2.35 50.28
C LYS A 60 -34.24 -1.03 50.02
N ALA A 61 -34.57 -0.35 51.12
CA ALA A 61 -35.28 0.93 51.21
C ALA A 61 -34.39 2.11 50.76
N PRO A 62 -34.97 3.32 50.55
CA PRO A 62 -34.50 4.30 49.57
C PRO A 62 -33.42 5.23 50.15
N THR A 63 -32.37 5.48 49.37
CA THR A 63 -31.49 6.63 49.58
C THR A 63 -31.78 7.65 48.48
N ALA A 64 -32.34 8.78 48.90
CA ALA A 64 -32.57 9.94 48.06
C ALA A 64 -31.22 10.49 47.56
N SER A 65 -31.06 10.52 46.24
CA SER A 65 -30.20 11.48 45.56
C SER A 65 -30.84 11.76 44.20
N ASN A 66 -31.74 12.75 44.17
CA ASN A 66 -32.16 13.36 42.91
C ASN A 66 -30.97 14.15 42.37
N LYS A 67 -30.06 13.47 41.67
CA LYS A 67 -29.27 14.10 40.62
C LYS A 67 -30.08 14.00 39.35
N ILE A 68 -30.63 15.15 38.94
CA ILE A 68 -31.15 15.34 37.58
C ILE A 68 -30.03 14.86 36.63
N PRO A 69 -30.27 13.90 35.72
CA PRO A 69 -29.29 13.57 34.70
C PRO A 69 -29.02 14.87 33.94
N LYS A 70 -27.75 15.30 33.90
CA LYS A 70 -27.32 16.36 33.00
C LYS A 70 -27.69 15.84 31.60
N VAL A 71 -28.71 16.42 30.99
CA VAL A 71 -29.01 16.22 29.58
C VAL A 71 -27.77 16.77 28.88
N GLU A 72 -26.87 15.89 28.45
CA GLU A 72 -25.85 16.26 27.49
C GLU A 72 -26.64 16.70 26.26
N GLU A 73 -26.65 18.01 26.01
CA GLU A 73 -27.10 18.52 24.72
C GLU A 73 -26.35 17.74 23.65
N PRO A 74 -27.04 17.20 22.63
CA PRO A 74 -26.35 16.46 21.59
C PRO A 74 -25.24 17.35 21.03
N GLU A 75 -23.99 16.92 21.17
CA GLU A 75 -22.85 17.67 20.65
C GLU A 75 -23.14 17.98 19.18
N ARG A 76 -23.13 19.27 18.83
CA ARG A 76 -23.34 19.74 17.46
C ARG A 76 -22.34 19.00 16.57
N GLN A 77 -22.85 18.29 15.57
CA GLN A 77 -22.01 17.66 14.57
C GLN A 77 -21.30 18.76 13.77
N PRO A 78 -19.97 18.66 13.54
CA PRO A 78 -19.26 19.62 12.70
C PRO A 78 -19.85 19.60 11.29
N ASN A 79 -20.04 20.77 10.70
CA ASN A 79 -20.61 20.90 9.36
C ASN A 79 -19.85 21.95 8.53
N PRO A 80 -18.55 21.73 8.27
CA PRO A 80 -17.76 22.61 7.40
C PRO A 80 -18.31 22.59 5.97
N SER A 81 -18.03 23.65 5.20
CA SER A 81 -18.23 23.65 3.75
C SER A 81 -17.25 22.67 3.08
N GLN A 82 -17.55 22.24 1.84
CA GLN A 82 -16.63 21.41 1.06
C GLN A 82 -15.27 22.11 0.87
N TYR A 83 -15.31 23.42 0.66
CA TYR A 83 -14.13 24.29 0.54
C TYR A 83 -13.28 24.27 1.82
N GLN A 84 -13.89 24.44 3.00
CA GLN A 84 -13.21 24.36 4.30
C GLN A 84 -12.57 22.98 4.53
N THR A 85 -13.30 21.90 4.22
CA THR A 85 -12.79 20.52 4.31
C THR A 85 -11.59 20.32 3.39
N LEU A 86 -11.69 20.78 2.14
CA LEU A 86 -10.62 20.66 1.16
C LEU A 86 -9.37 21.45 1.59
N LEU A 87 -9.52 22.71 1.99
CA LEU A 87 -8.42 23.53 2.49
C LEU A 87 -7.71 22.88 3.68
N TYR A 88 -8.47 22.37 4.66
CA TYR A 88 -7.88 21.70 5.81
C TYR A 88 -7.11 20.45 5.38
N LEU A 89 -7.73 19.60 4.56
CA LEU A 89 -7.12 18.37 4.07
C LEU A 89 -5.90 18.63 3.18
N LEU A 90 -5.77 19.78 2.53
CA LEU A 90 -4.57 20.15 1.78
C LEU A 90 -3.52 20.86 2.66
N SER A 91 -3.86 21.30 3.87
CA SER A 91 -2.90 21.87 4.82
C SER A 91 -1.95 20.82 5.44
N PRO A 92 -0.72 21.21 5.85
CA PRO A 92 0.19 20.32 6.57
C PRO A 92 -0.37 19.76 7.89
N SER A 93 -1.31 20.48 8.52
CA SER A 93 -1.94 20.11 9.79
C SER A 93 -2.78 18.84 9.71
N ALA A 94 -3.44 18.59 8.57
CA ALA A 94 -4.28 17.40 8.38
C ALA A 94 -3.49 16.10 8.53
N LEU A 95 -2.20 16.10 8.20
CA LEU A 95 -1.35 14.91 8.29
C LEU A 95 -1.35 14.27 9.68
N GLN A 96 -1.50 15.04 10.76
CA GLN A 96 -1.56 14.51 12.14
C GLN A 96 -2.82 13.69 12.43
N LEU A 97 -3.91 14.00 11.73
CA LEU A 97 -5.16 13.26 11.82
C LEU A 97 -5.23 12.09 10.84
N CYS A 98 -4.43 12.11 9.77
CA CYS A 98 -4.52 11.13 8.69
C CYS A 98 -3.43 10.05 8.70
N ARG A 99 -2.51 10.08 9.66
CA ARG A 99 -1.45 9.06 9.81
C ARG A 99 -1.53 8.30 11.13
N PRO A 100 -0.96 7.09 11.20
CA PRO A 100 -0.87 6.32 12.44
C PRO A 100 -0.18 7.08 13.58
N LYS A 101 -0.76 7.00 14.78
CA LYS A 101 -0.22 7.66 15.99
C LYS A 101 1.23 7.28 16.31
N ASP A 102 1.61 6.03 16.04
CA ASP A 102 2.98 5.57 16.29
C ASP A 102 3.99 6.14 15.30
N GLU A 103 3.56 6.47 14.07
CA GLU A 103 4.38 7.20 13.11
C GLU A 103 4.61 8.64 13.58
N SER A 104 3.56 9.33 14.05
CA SER A 104 3.71 10.67 14.65
C SER A 104 4.69 10.67 15.82
N LYS A 105 4.60 9.67 16.69
CA LYS A 105 5.49 9.55 17.85
C LYS A 105 6.94 9.34 17.43
N GLU A 106 7.19 8.44 16.48
CA GLU A 106 8.56 8.15 16.02
C GLU A 106 9.20 9.36 15.33
N LEU A 107 8.44 10.13 14.55
CA LEU A 107 8.92 11.36 13.92
C LEU A 107 9.24 12.46 14.95
N ALA A 108 8.44 12.58 16.01
CA ALA A 108 8.72 13.51 17.10
C ALA A 108 10.01 13.15 17.87
N GLU A 109 10.32 11.85 18.01
CA GLU A 109 11.53 11.36 18.69
C GLU A 109 12.79 11.48 17.82
N LYS A 110 12.69 11.23 16.51
CA LYS A 110 13.83 11.26 15.58
C LYS A 110 14.18 12.65 15.05
N GLY A 111 13.22 13.58 15.11
CA GLY A 111 13.29 14.87 14.44
C GLY A 111 13.01 14.76 12.93
N PRO A 112 12.70 15.87 12.25
CA PRO A 112 12.53 15.88 10.81
C PRO A 112 13.86 15.53 10.14
N SER A 113 13.86 14.48 9.31
CA SER A 113 15.01 14.10 8.50
C SER A 113 14.52 13.75 7.11
N ALA A 114 15.06 14.42 6.09
CA ALA A 114 14.80 14.11 4.69
C ALA A 114 15.17 12.65 4.34
N ASP A 115 16.06 12.03 5.12
CA ASP A 115 16.49 10.65 4.94
C ASP A 115 15.54 9.62 5.54
N TYR A 116 14.55 10.03 6.33
CA TYR A 116 13.60 9.13 6.97
C TYR A 116 12.28 9.04 6.18
N ARG A 117 12.08 7.92 5.49
CA ARG A 117 10.94 7.70 4.59
C ARG A 117 9.71 7.19 5.35
N THR A 118 8.57 7.84 5.14
CA THR A 118 7.25 7.40 5.61
C THR A 118 6.30 7.28 4.44
N TYR A 119 5.29 6.43 4.55
CA TYR A 119 4.30 6.31 3.49
C TYR A 119 3.48 7.60 3.37
N SER A 120 2.96 8.10 4.49
CA SER A 120 2.05 9.25 4.54
C SER A 120 2.68 10.63 4.29
N GLY A 121 4.01 10.76 4.29
CA GLY A 121 4.65 12.07 4.29
C GLY A 121 5.91 12.21 3.44
N SER A 122 6.36 11.16 2.75
CA SER A 122 7.55 11.22 1.91
C SER A 122 7.19 11.04 0.43
N VAL A 123 7.98 11.67 -0.44
CA VAL A 123 7.99 11.33 -1.86
C VAL A 123 8.74 10.01 -2.05
N LEU A 124 7.99 8.99 -2.44
CA LEU A 124 8.54 7.68 -2.72
C LEU A 124 8.74 7.52 -4.23
N THR A 125 9.74 6.73 -4.60
CA THR A 125 9.93 6.32 -6.00
C THR A 125 8.81 5.37 -6.44
N PRO A 126 8.54 5.23 -7.76
CA PRO A 126 7.59 4.23 -8.27
C PRO A 126 7.82 2.81 -7.72
N PHE A 127 9.08 2.39 -7.58
CA PHE A 127 9.44 1.12 -6.93
C PHE A 127 8.99 1.04 -5.47
N GLU A 128 9.26 2.09 -4.68
CA GLU A 128 8.90 2.15 -3.26
C GLU A 128 7.37 2.21 -3.08
N GLU A 129 6.66 2.90 -3.97
CA GLU A 129 5.19 2.93 -3.99
C GLU A 129 4.60 1.55 -4.27
N LEU A 130 5.14 0.84 -5.27
CA LEU A 130 4.69 -0.50 -5.61
C LEU A 130 5.03 -1.53 -4.51
N LEU A 131 6.22 -1.42 -3.92
CA LEU A 131 6.60 -2.23 -2.76
C LEU A 131 5.67 -1.98 -1.57
N SER A 132 5.29 -0.73 -1.33
CA SER A 132 4.33 -0.36 -0.29
C SER A 132 2.95 -0.97 -0.57
N ALA A 133 2.49 -0.95 -1.82
CA ALA A 133 1.24 -1.60 -2.22
C ALA A 133 1.27 -3.13 -2.02
N VAL A 134 2.39 -3.82 -2.28
CA VAL A 134 2.56 -5.25 -2.00
C VAL A 134 2.44 -5.58 -0.50
N ILE A 135 2.83 -4.65 0.37
CA ILE A 135 2.73 -4.78 1.82
C ILE A 135 1.30 -4.49 2.29
N LEU A 136 0.73 -3.37 1.85
CA LEU A 136 -0.58 -2.87 2.29
C LEU A 136 -1.76 -3.66 1.72
N SER A 137 -1.57 -4.40 0.63
CA SER A 137 -2.59 -5.30 0.06
C SER A 137 -2.81 -6.58 0.87
N ARG A 138 -2.02 -6.81 1.93
CA ARG A 138 -2.20 -7.95 2.83
C ARG A 138 -3.25 -7.66 3.90
N PRO A 139 -3.84 -8.70 4.53
CA PRO A 139 -4.69 -8.53 5.69
C PRO A 139 -3.86 -8.06 6.90
N ILE A 140 -3.63 -6.75 6.99
CA ILE A 140 -2.84 -6.09 8.03
C ILE A 140 -3.51 -4.77 8.43
N SER A 141 -3.34 -4.35 9.68
CA SER A 141 -3.85 -3.03 10.11
C SER A 141 -3.08 -1.88 9.47
N HIS A 142 -3.74 -0.73 9.32
CA HIS A 142 -3.15 0.50 8.80
C HIS A 142 -1.82 0.86 9.49
N ALA A 143 -1.82 0.91 10.83
CA ALA A 143 -0.64 1.20 11.62
C ALA A 143 0.50 0.20 11.40
N LEU A 144 0.21 -1.11 11.35
CA LEU A 144 1.24 -2.12 11.10
C LEU A 144 1.75 -2.09 9.65
N GLY A 145 0.92 -1.71 8.69
CA GLY A 145 1.29 -1.46 7.31
C GLY A 145 2.32 -0.34 7.18
N HIS A 146 1.99 0.84 7.69
CA HIS A 146 2.90 2.01 7.71
C HIS A 146 4.20 1.70 8.46
N ARG A 147 4.09 1.05 9.63
CA ARG A 147 5.25 0.60 10.40
C ARG A 147 6.14 -0.34 9.57
N SER A 148 5.55 -1.27 8.82
CA SER A 148 6.31 -2.19 7.96
C SER A 148 7.06 -1.44 6.87
N ILE A 149 6.40 -0.50 6.19
CA ILE A 149 7.00 0.35 5.15
C ILE A 149 8.18 1.14 5.71
N ARG A 150 7.96 1.91 6.78
CA ARG A 150 9.05 2.71 7.37
C ARG A 150 10.15 1.86 8.00
N THR A 151 9.86 0.62 8.42
CA THR A 151 10.92 -0.30 8.87
C THR A 151 11.83 -0.69 7.70
N ILE A 152 11.28 -1.07 6.54
CA ILE A 152 12.09 -1.57 5.43
C ILE A 152 12.79 -0.47 4.64
N LEU A 153 12.19 0.71 4.50
CA LEU A 153 12.74 1.80 3.70
C LEU A 153 13.86 2.57 4.42
N ASN A 154 13.97 2.42 5.74
CA ASN A 154 14.92 3.18 6.56
C ASN A 154 16.07 2.31 7.10
N PRO A 155 17.13 2.91 7.67
CA PRO A 155 18.15 2.17 8.40
C PRO A 155 17.54 1.23 9.46
N PRO A 156 18.06 -0.01 9.59
CA PRO A 156 19.27 -0.55 8.95
C PRO A 156 19.00 -1.31 7.62
N TYR A 157 17.80 -1.24 7.05
CA TYR A 157 17.39 -2.07 5.93
C TYR A 157 17.57 -1.39 4.57
N ARG A 158 16.99 -0.19 4.39
CA ARG A 158 17.08 0.60 3.14
C ARG A 158 16.76 -0.21 1.88
N PHE A 159 15.59 -0.85 1.86
CA PHE A 159 15.09 -1.61 0.71
C PHE A 159 14.51 -0.68 -0.37
N SER A 160 15.34 0.21 -0.91
CA SER A 160 14.95 1.26 -1.85
C SER A 160 14.98 0.84 -3.33
N ASN A 161 15.54 -0.33 -3.65
CA ASN A 161 15.53 -0.94 -4.98
C ASN A 161 15.68 -2.47 -4.91
N ALA A 162 15.55 -3.15 -6.05
CA ALA A 162 15.64 -4.61 -6.11
C ALA A 162 17.03 -5.14 -5.71
N ARG A 163 18.11 -4.43 -6.06
CA ARG A 163 19.49 -4.78 -5.65
C ARG A 163 19.63 -4.84 -4.13
N ALA A 164 19.12 -3.83 -3.43
CA ALA A 164 19.21 -3.76 -1.97
C ALA A 164 18.52 -4.94 -1.29
N ILE A 165 17.33 -5.32 -1.79
CA ILE A 165 16.57 -6.47 -1.28
C ILE A 165 17.30 -7.78 -1.57
N ARG A 166 17.76 -7.99 -2.80
CA ARG A 166 18.47 -9.21 -3.21
C ARG A 166 19.80 -9.38 -2.46
N LYS A 167 20.56 -8.28 -2.28
CA LYS A 167 21.80 -8.26 -1.49
C LYS A 167 21.55 -8.55 -0.02
N ALA A 168 20.44 -8.06 0.55
CA ALA A 168 20.08 -8.35 1.93
C ALA A 168 19.80 -9.85 2.15
N GLY A 169 19.21 -10.51 1.17
CA GLY A 169 18.90 -11.93 1.17
C GLY A 169 17.74 -12.31 2.11
N PRO A 170 17.22 -13.55 2.02
CA PRO A 170 15.97 -13.95 2.67
C PRO A 170 15.98 -13.75 4.20
N ALA A 171 17.10 -14.06 4.86
CA ALA A 171 17.22 -13.95 6.31
C ALA A 171 17.09 -12.50 6.81
N ARG A 172 17.68 -11.53 6.08
CA ARG A 172 17.62 -10.11 6.48
C ARG A 172 16.28 -9.50 6.14
N VAL A 173 15.65 -9.89 5.02
CA VAL A 173 14.28 -9.49 4.68
C VAL A 173 13.30 -10.00 5.74
N LEU A 174 13.44 -11.27 6.15
CA LEU A 174 12.64 -11.85 7.23
C LEU A 174 12.86 -11.11 8.56
N LYS A 175 14.11 -10.81 8.91
CA LYS A 175 14.43 -10.01 10.10
C LYS A 175 13.74 -8.65 10.08
N ALA A 176 13.68 -7.97 8.92
CA ALA A 176 12.96 -6.71 8.78
C ALA A 176 11.47 -6.85 9.14
N MET A 177 10.84 -7.95 8.72
CA MET A 177 9.44 -8.25 9.06
C MET A 177 9.26 -8.54 10.56
N PHE A 178 10.23 -9.18 11.22
CA PHE A 178 10.24 -9.33 12.67
C PHE A 178 10.34 -7.98 13.40
N ASP A 179 11.28 -7.12 13.00
CA ASP A 179 11.48 -5.80 13.59
C ASP A 179 10.26 -4.88 13.39
N ALA A 180 9.62 -4.98 12.22
CA ALA A 180 8.36 -4.32 11.89
C ALA A 180 7.17 -4.81 12.73
N ARG A 181 7.31 -5.94 13.43
CA ARG A 181 6.23 -6.65 14.14
C ARG A 181 5.02 -6.94 13.24
N THR A 182 5.27 -7.13 11.94
CA THR A 182 4.22 -7.38 10.96
C THR A 182 3.52 -8.72 11.18
N GLN A 183 2.31 -8.86 10.66
CA GLN A 183 1.60 -10.15 10.61
C GLN A 183 2.10 -10.98 9.42
N HIS A 184 2.02 -12.31 9.52
CA HIS A 184 2.44 -13.24 8.46
C HIS A 184 3.87 -12.99 7.91
N LYS A 185 4.82 -12.72 8.82
CA LYS A 185 6.21 -12.31 8.52
C LYS A 185 6.88 -13.11 7.41
N ASP A 186 6.78 -14.44 7.48
CA ASP A 186 7.39 -15.33 6.48
C ASP A 186 6.78 -15.12 5.09
N LYS A 187 5.45 -15.05 5.00
CA LYS A 187 4.74 -14.82 3.74
C LYS A 187 5.05 -13.45 3.16
N THR A 188 5.14 -12.42 4.00
CA THR A 188 5.47 -11.06 3.57
C THR A 188 6.92 -10.97 3.10
N ALA A 189 7.86 -11.59 3.83
CA ALA A 189 9.27 -11.64 3.42
C ALA A 189 9.47 -12.35 2.07
N VAL A 190 8.77 -13.47 1.84
CA VAL A 190 8.79 -14.18 0.55
C VAL A 190 8.23 -13.30 -0.57
N ALA A 191 7.15 -12.56 -0.32
CA ALA A 191 6.59 -11.67 -1.33
C ALA A 191 7.53 -10.50 -1.68
N ILE A 192 8.19 -9.90 -0.69
CA ILE A 192 9.19 -8.85 -0.90
C ILE A 192 10.37 -9.38 -1.75
N ALA A 193 10.87 -10.58 -1.45
CA ALA A 193 11.94 -11.20 -2.23
C ALA A 193 11.52 -11.45 -3.69
N LYS A 194 10.36 -12.09 -3.90
CA LYS A 194 9.81 -12.33 -5.25
C LYS A 194 9.54 -11.04 -6.02
N PHE A 195 9.06 -10.00 -5.35
CA PHE A 195 8.88 -8.69 -5.94
C PHE A 195 10.20 -8.11 -6.47
N ALA A 196 11.27 -8.19 -5.68
CA ALA A 196 12.59 -7.73 -6.11
C ALA A 196 13.14 -8.53 -7.31
N ASP A 197 12.92 -9.85 -7.33
CA ASP A 197 13.32 -10.70 -8.46
C ASP A 197 12.55 -10.28 -9.74
N VAL A 198 11.23 -10.07 -9.65
CA VAL A 198 10.41 -9.64 -10.79
C VAL A 198 10.85 -8.30 -11.33
N VAL A 199 11.07 -7.30 -10.48
CA VAL A 199 11.54 -5.97 -10.93
C VAL A 199 12.90 -6.10 -11.61
N ALA A 200 13.83 -6.83 -11.00
CA ALA A 200 15.17 -7.02 -11.52
C ALA A 200 15.20 -7.73 -12.87
N GLU A 201 14.33 -8.72 -13.08
CA GLU A 201 14.35 -9.57 -14.27
C GLU A 201 13.45 -9.06 -15.39
N LYS A 202 12.39 -8.31 -15.07
CA LYS A 202 11.34 -7.94 -16.05
C LYS A 202 11.11 -6.44 -16.22
N PHE A 203 11.39 -5.60 -15.23
CA PHE A 203 10.91 -4.21 -15.18
C PHE A 203 12.01 -3.15 -15.13
N GLY A 204 13.18 -3.41 -15.71
CA GLY A 204 14.22 -2.38 -15.90
C GLY A 204 15.54 -2.66 -15.19
N GLY A 205 15.62 -3.72 -14.39
CA GLY A 205 16.86 -4.16 -13.76
C GLY A 205 16.93 -3.93 -12.25
N GLU A 206 18.02 -4.38 -11.63
CA GLU A 206 18.15 -4.38 -10.16
C GLU A 206 18.23 -2.97 -9.54
N ASP A 207 18.66 -1.97 -10.30
CA ASP A 207 18.81 -0.59 -9.84
C ASP A 207 17.65 0.31 -10.27
N ASP A 208 16.73 -0.18 -11.12
CA ASP A 208 15.61 0.62 -11.56
C ASP A 208 14.64 0.91 -10.41
N THR A 209 14.28 2.18 -10.27
CA THR A 209 13.26 2.65 -9.33
C THR A 209 12.10 3.34 -10.04
N SER A 210 12.20 3.56 -11.36
CA SER A 210 11.23 4.30 -12.16
C SER A 210 10.04 3.46 -12.60
N LEU A 211 10.23 2.14 -12.75
CA LEU A 211 9.27 1.21 -13.35
C LEU A 211 8.86 1.58 -14.78
N GLU A 212 9.69 2.35 -15.48
CA GLU A 212 9.43 2.81 -16.84
C GLU A 212 9.25 1.65 -17.83
N GLU A 213 9.91 0.53 -17.59
CA GLU A 213 9.79 -0.67 -18.40
C GLU A 213 8.37 -1.30 -18.31
N VAL A 214 7.68 -1.17 -17.17
CA VAL A 214 6.27 -1.59 -17.05
C VAL A 214 5.40 -0.79 -18.03
N ARG A 215 5.64 0.52 -18.11
CA ARG A 215 4.90 1.43 -18.97
C ARG A 215 5.15 1.13 -20.43
N LYS A 216 6.42 0.97 -20.81
CA LYS A 216 6.84 0.61 -22.18
C LYS A 216 6.25 -0.71 -22.65
N GLN A 217 6.30 -1.76 -21.83
CA GLN A 217 5.70 -3.07 -22.17
C GLN A 217 4.18 -3.02 -22.31
N SER A 218 3.56 -1.99 -21.75
CA SER A 218 2.11 -1.79 -21.74
C SER A 218 1.65 -0.70 -22.71
N ASP A 219 2.54 -0.18 -23.57
CA ASP A 219 2.25 0.95 -24.47
C ASP A 219 1.69 2.19 -23.75
N TYR A 220 2.06 2.40 -22.47
CA TYR A 220 1.50 3.44 -21.59
C TYR A 220 -0.03 3.38 -21.42
N ASP A 221 -0.64 2.22 -21.65
CA ASP A 221 -2.07 1.98 -21.40
C ASP A 221 -2.29 1.53 -19.95
N PRO A 222 -3.06 2.27 -19.13
CA PRO A 222 -3.26 1.94 -17.72
C PRO A 222 -3.86 0.55 -17.49
N ASN A 223 -4.73 0.07 -18.38
CA ASN A 223 -5.36 -1.24 -18.22
C ASN A 223 -4.34 -2.37 -18.47
N LYS A 224 -3.50 -2.23 -19.49
CA LYS A 224 -2.37 -3.14 -19.75
C LYS A 224 -1.35 -3.09 -18.63
N GLU A 225 -1.00 -1.90 -18.12
CA GLU A 225 -0.07 -1.74 -16.99
C GLU A 225 -0.60 -2.47 -15.74
N ARG A 226 -1.89 -2.30 -15.40
CA ARG A 226 -2.56 -3.02 -14.31
C ARG A 226 -2.53 -4.52 -14.51
N ALA A 227 -2.83 -5.01 -15.70
CA ALA A 227 -2.82 -6.44 -16.02
C ALA A 227 -1.40 -7.05 -15.93
N LEU A 228 -0.38 -6.33 -16.42
CA LEU A 228 1.01 -6.74 -16.36
C LEU A 228 1.52 -6.82 -14.92
N LEU A 229 1.25 -5.79 -14.11
CA LEU A 229 1.63 -5.76 -12.69
C LEU A 229 0.94 -6.87 -11.90
N LYS A 230 -0.37 -7.06 -12.07
CA LYS A 230 -1.16 -8.09 -11.38
C LYS A 230 -0.70 -9.51 -11.70
N SER A 231 -0.39 -9.78 -12.97
CA SER A 231 0.07 -11.12 -13.41
C SER A 231 1.52 -11.40 -13.03
N SER A 232 2.36 -10.38 -12.92
CA SER A 232 3.79 -10.53 -12.64
C SER A 232 4.12 -10.55 -11.16
N ILE A 233 3.42 -9.76 -10.34
CA ILE A 233 3.78 -9.55 -8.93
C ILE A 233 2.92 -10.44 -8.02
N HIS A 234 3.58 -11.39 -7.37
CA HIS A 234 2.91 -12.32 -6.47
C HIS A 234 2.25 -11.62 -5.27
N GLY A 235 0.94 -11.78 -5.14
CA GLY A 235 0.14 -11.19 -4.05
C GLY A 235 -0.36 -9.78 -4.34
N LEU A 236 -0.11 -9.22 -5.53
CA LEU A 236 -0.67 -7.94 -5.95
C LEU A 236 -2.03 -8.14 -6.62
N GLY A 237 -3.10 -8.08 -5.82
CA GLY A 237 -4.49 -8.12 -6.31
C GLY A 237 -5.03 -6.73 -6.69
N ASN A 238 -6.33 -6.65 -6.99
CA ASN A 238 -7.01 -5.38 -7.34
C ASN A 238 -6.84 -4.33 -6.23
N THR A 239 -6.95 -4.72 -4.96
CA THR A 239 -6.72 -3.80 -3.83
C THR A 239 -5.30 -3.22 -3.83
N GLY A 240 -4.29 -4.03 -4.10
CA GLY A 240 -2.91 -3.56 -4.19
C GLY A 240 -2.69 -2.64 -5.38
N LEU A 241 -3.29 -2.95 -6.54
CA LEU A 241 -3.28 -2.04 -7.68
C LEU A 241 -3.95 -0.72 -7.34
N ASN A 242 -5.11 -0.70 -6.68
CA ASN A 242 -5.76 0.56 -6.30
C ASN A 242 -4.86 1.39 -5.38
N ILE A 243 -4.22 0.76 -4.38
CA ILE A 243 -3.27 1.43 -3.49
C ILE A 243 -2.11 2.06 -4.27
N PHE A 244 -1.55 1.34 -5.24
CA PHE A 244 -0.47 1.83 -6.09
C PHE A 244 -0.92 2.98 -7.02
N TYR A 245 -2.03 2.77 -7.76
CA TYR A 245 -2.53 3.73 -8.75
C TYR A 245 -2.99 5.03 -8.11
N ARG A 246 -3.55 4.96 -6.89
CA ARG A 246 -3.88 6.16 -6.10
C ARG A 246 -2.69 7.08 -5.91
N ARG A 247 -1.48 6.54 -5.78
CA ARG A 247 -0.27 7.30 -5.47
C ARG A 247 0.65 7.56 -6.65
N ILE A 248 0.64 6.73 -7.68
CA ILE A 248 1.56 6.87 -8.81
C ILE A 248 1.08 7.88 -9.87
N GLN A 249 -0.22 8.17 -9.90
CA GLN A 249 -0.90 8.93 -10.96
C GLN A 249 -0.37 10.36 -11.18
N TRP A 250 0.32 10.97 -10.21
CA TRP A 250 0.98 12.26 -10.43
C TRP A 250 2.18 12.18 -11.39
N LEU A 251 2.84 11.01 -11.44
CA LEU A 251 3.91 10.68 -12.40
C LEU A 251 3.36 9.93 -13.62
N TRP A 252 2.35 9.08 -13.43
CA TRP A 252 1.73 8.27 -14.49
C TRP A 252 0.44 8.93 -14.96
N THR A 253 0.60 10.02 -15.73
CA THR A 253 -0.49 10.94 -16.09
C THR A 253 -1.65 10.30 -16.85
N GLN A 254 -1.42 9.21 -17.59
CA GLN A 254 -2.48 8.45 -18.27
C GLN A 254 -3.45 7.77 -17.30
N SER A 255 -3.05 7.58 -16.04
CA SER A 255 -3.91 7.06 -14.98
C SER A 255 -4.61 8.17 -14.19
N PHE A 256 -4.37 9.43 -14.51
CA PHE A 256 -4.93 10.56 -13.79
C PHE A 256 -6.20 11.09 -14.49
N PRO A 257 -7.25 11.49 -13.72
CA PRO A 257 -7.43 11.25 -12.30
C PRO A 257 -8.00 9.84 -12.01
N PHE A 258 -7.49 9.19 -10.98
CA PHE A 258 -7.95 7.89 -10.51
C PHE A 258 -8.35 7.94 -9.04
N MET A 259 -9.55 7.45 -8.77
CA MET A 259 -10.10 7.21 -7.45
C MET A 259 -10.69 5.79 -7.43
N ASP A 260 -10.54 5.07 -6.32
CA ASP A 260 -11.18 3.77 -6.12
C ASP A 260 -12.32 3.88 -5.10
N GLU A 261 -13.28 2.95 -5.17
CA GLU A 261 -14.47 2.85 -4.30
C GLU A 261 -14.20 3.16 -2.82
N ARG A 262 -13.09 2.67 -2.27
CA ARG A 262 -12.72 2.96 -0.88
C ARG A 262 -12.44 4.43 -0.60
N THR A 263 -11.82 5.11 -1.56
CA THR A 263 -11.53 6.54 -1.49
C THR A 263 -12.79 7.36 -1.71
N GLU A 264 -13.66 6.92 -2.64
CA GLU A 264 -14.99 7.49 -2.88
C GLU A 264 -15.80 7.52 -1.57
N ASP A 265 -15.92 6.36 -0.90
CA ASP A 265 -16.58 6.23 0.41
C ASP A 265 -15.97 7.16 1.48
N ALA A 266 -14.65 7.28 1.49
CA ALA A 266 -13.95 8.11 2.46
C ALA A 266 -14.16 9.61 2.18
N ALA A 267 -14.18 10.02 0.91
CA ALA A 267 -14.45 11.40 0.49
C ALA A 267 -15.89 11.79 0.85
N ALA A 268 -16.86 10.93 0.53
CA ALA A 268 -18.26 11.11 0.90
C ALA A 268 -18.44 11.26 2.42
N SER A 269 -17.70 10.48 3.24
CA SER A 269 -17.74 10.59 4.70
C SER A 269 -17.23 11.93 5.25
N LEU A 270 -16.45 12.68 4.44
CA LEU A 270 -15.94 14.01 4.74
C LEU A 270 -16.77 15.13 4.07
N GLY A 271 -17.87 14.77 3.40
CA GLY A 271 -18.73 15.72 2.68
C GLY A 271 -18.14 16.22 1.36
N LEU A 272 -17.03 15.62 0.89
CA LEU A 272 -16.44 15.93 -0.42
C LEU A 272 -17.13 15.12 -1.54
N PRO A 273 -17.00 15.55 -2.80
CA PRO A 273 -17.40 14.74 -3.95
C PRO A 273 -16.75 13.35 -3.95
N ASP A 274 -17.52 12.36 -4.40
CA ASP A 274 -17.08 10.98 -4.62
C ASP A 274 -16.73 10.70 -6.09
N ASP A 275 -16.59 11.75 -6.90
CA ASP A 275 -16.05 11.68 -8.26
C ASP A 275 -14.63 12.28 -8.34
N ALA A 276 -13.76 11.64 -9.12
CA ALA A 276 -12.35 11.99 -9.20
C ALA A 276 -12.10 13.32 -9.93
N GLU A 277 -12.88 13.62 -10.97
CA GLU A 277 -12.77 14.85 -11.75
C GLU A 277 -13.33 16.02 -10.94
N GLU A 278 -14.51 15.85 -10.32
CA GLU A 278 -15.10 16.89 -9.47
C GLU A 278 -14.16 17.28 -8.31
N LEU A 279 -13.51 16.29 -7.69
CA LEU A 279 -12.57 16.55 -6.62
C LEU A 279 -11.30 17.27 -7.11
N TYR A 280 -10.84 16.96 -8.32
CA TYR A 280 -9.70 17.65 -8.94
C TYR A 280 -10.04 19.09 -9.34
N ASP A 281 -11.22 19.32 -9.94
CA ASP A 281 -11.71 20.65 -10.30
C ASP A 281 -11.78 21.56 -9.06
N MET A 282 -12.17 21.03 -7.91
CA MET A 282 -12.13 21.78 -6.66
C MET A 282 -10.71 22.20 -6.25
N ILE A 283 -9.69 21.36 -6.48
CA ILE A 283 -8.29 21.70 -6.20
C ILE A 283 -7.84 22.83 -7.13
N ASP A 284 -8.15 22.71 -8.43
CA ASP A 284 -7.80 23.73 -9.43
C ASP A 284 -8.44 25.07 -9.08
N ALA A 285 -9.71 25.07 -8.67
CA ALA A 285 -10.45 26.27 -8.29
C ALA A 285 -9.84 27.05 -7.11
N ILE A 286 -9.18 26.36 -6.17
CA ILE A 286 -8.57 26.98 -4.99
C ILE A 286 -7.04 27.09 -5.08
N TRP A 287 -6.45 26.75 -6.22
CA TRP A 287 -5.00 26.56 -6.36
C TRP A 287 -4.18 27.76 -5.91
N GLU A 288 -4.63 28.96 -6.29
CA GLU A 288 -3.97 30.25 -5.97
C GLU A 288 -3.97 30.59 -4.47
N GLU A 289 -4.82 29.92 -3.68
CA GLU A 289 -4.94 30.12 -2.23
C GLU A 289 -4.09 29.14 -1.43
N LEU A 290 -3.59 28.09 -2.07
CA LEU A 290 -2.80 27.05 -1.44
C LEU A 290 -1.34 27.47 -1.29
N ASP A 291 -0.72 27.04 -0.19
CA ASP A 291 0.74 26.99 -0.10
C ASP A 291 1.25 25.85 -1.00
N THR A 292 1.62 26.16 -2.24
CA THR A 292 2.02 25.17 -3.24
C THR A 292 3.47 24.70 -3.12
N ASP A 293 4.26 25.26 -2.20
CA ASP A 293 5.64 24.84 -1.95
C ASP A 293 5.71 23.50 -1.23
N GLN A 294 4.62 23.07 -0.58
CA GLN A 294 4.52 21.78 0.08
C GLN A 294 4.32 20.60 -0.89
N PHE A 295 3.99 20.86 -2.15
CA PHE A 295 3.73 19.83 -3.16
C PHE A 295 4.92 19.68 -4.11
N ASP A 296 5.46 18.47 -4.20
CA ASP A 296 6.52 18.13 -5.15
C ASP A 296 6.00 18.09 -6.60
N GLY A 297 6.82 18.53 -7.55
CA GLY A 297 6.53 18.50 -8.98
C GLY A 297 7.50 19.38 -9.77
N GLY A 298 7.74 19.03 -11.04
CA GLY A 298 8.60 19.82 -11.93
C GLY A 298 7.92 21.07 -12.50
N ASP A 299 6.60 21.05 -12.60
CA ASP A 299 5.75 22.14 -13.06
C ASP A 299 4.45 22.23 -12.23
N GLU A 300 3.64 23.25 -12.50
CA GLU A 300 2.37 23.49 -11.81
C GLU A 300 1.39 22.31 -11.94
N GLU A 301 1.28 21.75 -13.13
CA GLU A 301 0.37 20.65 -13.42
C GLU A 301 0.75 19.37 -12.65
N GLU A 302 2.05 19.10 -12.53
CA GLU A 302 2.57 18.00 -11.71
C GLU A 302 2.33 18.26 -10.22
N LYS A 303 2.50 19.50 -9.74
CA LYS A 303 2.17 19.86 -8.37
C LYS A 303 0.67 19.72 -8.07
N LYS A 304 -0.22 20.09 -9.01
CA LYS A 304 -1.67 19.90 -8.88
C LYS A 304 -2.03 18.42 -8.78
N ARG A 305 -1.47 17.57 -9.66
CA ARG A 305 -1.65 16.12 -9.55
C ARG A 305 -1.09 15.57 -8.23
N ARG A 306 0.03 16.12 -7.74
CA ARG A 306 0.59 15.72 -6.44
C ARG A 306 -0.33 16.13 -5.29
N ALA A 307 -0.92 17.33 -5.33
CA ALA A 307 -1.91 17.77 -4.34
C ALA A 307 -3.14 16.86 -4.33
N PHE A 308 -3.63 16.43 -5.51
CA PHE A 308 -4.69 15.43 -5.61
C PHE A 308 -4.33 14.12 -4.91
N VAL A 309 -3.14 13.57 -5.18
CA VAL A 309 -2.67 12.35 -4.48
C VAL A 309 -2.60 12.56 -2.97
N VAL A 310 -2.08 13.70 -2.50
CA VAL A 310 -2.02 14.04 -1.07
C VAL A 310 -3.42 14.10 -0.45
N LEU A 311 -4.40 14.67 -1.15
CA LEU A 311 -5.79 14.71 -0.72
C LEU A 311 -6.35 13.30 -0.56
N LEU A 312 -6.23 12.43 -1.57
CA LEU A 312 -6.73 11.06 -1.50
C LEU A 312 -6.10 10.27 -0.34
N GLU A 313 -4.80 10.43 -0.11
CA GLU A 313 -4.10 9.83 1.02
C GLU A 313 -4.67 10.28 2.36
N ARG A 314 -4.94 11.59 2.51
CA ARG A 314 -5.43 12.16 3.76
C ARG A 314 -6.89 11.80 4.02
N VAL A 315 -7.73 11.81 2.99
CA VAL A 315 -9.15 11.36 3.05
C VAL A 315 -9.24 9.94 3.60
N ILE A 316 -8.48 9.01 3.03
CA ILE A 316 -8.49 7.60 3.47
C ILE A 316 -7.82 7.43 4.83
N GLY A 317 -6.73 8.16 5.06
CA GLY A 317 -6.04 8.18 6.33
C GLY A 317 -6.97 8.57 7.48
N ALA A 318 -7.80 9.61 7.28
CA ALA A 318 -8.80 10.03 8.25
C ALA A 318 -9.82 8.92 8.57
N GLN A 319 -10.31 8.21 7.55
CA GLN A 319 -11.22 7.08 7.72
C GLN A 319 -10.55 5.91 8.46
N LEU A 320 -9.34 5.54 8.05
CA LEU A 320 -8.56 4.44 8.63
C LEU A 320 -8.16 4.69 10.08
N GLU A 321 -7.84 5.94 10.42
CA GLU A 321 -7.54 6.38 11.78
C GLU A 321 -8.79 6.64 12.63
N LYS A 322 -9.99 6.49 12.04
CA LYS A 322 -11.29 6.76 12.67
C LYS A 322 -11.39 8.20 13.20
N LYS A 323 -10.89 9.14 12.39
CA LYS A 323 -10.74 10.56 12.75
C LYS A 323 -11.56 11.53 11.88
N VAL A 324 -12.52 11.02 11.11
CA VAL A 324 -13.40 11.82 10.24
C VAL A 324 -14.03 13.00 10.99
N VAL A 325 -14.61 12.76 12.18
CA VAL A 325 -15.23 13.83 12.98
C VAL A 325 -14.21 14.90 13.39
N GLN A 326 -13.00 14.51 13.81
CA GLN A 326 -11.96 15.46 14.18
C GLN A 326 -11.46 16.26 12.97
N VAL A 327 -11.38 15.63 11.80
CA VAL A 327 -11.04 16.33 10.55
C VAL A 327 -12.09 17.39 10.24
N LEU A 328 -13.38 17.05 10.30
CA LEU A 328 -14.47 18.00 10.07
C LEU A 328 -14.49 19.14 11.11
N GLN A 329 -14.15 18.86 12.38
CA GLN A 329 -14.02 19.88 13.43
C GLN A 329 -12.87 20.86 13.18
N GLU A 330 -11.73 20.38 12.69
CA GLU A 330 -10.62 21.27 12.34
C GLU A 330 -10.90 22.03 11.04
N ALA A 331 -11.59 21.41 10.09
CA ALA A 331 -12.03 22.05 8.85
C ALA A 331 -12.98 23.23 9.10
N GLU A 332 -13.93 23.13 10.04
CA GLU A 332 -14.88 24.22 10.36
C GLU A 332 -14.17 25.49 10.91
N LYS A 333 -12.88 25.40 11.25
CA LYS A 333 -12.05 26.53 11.69
C LYS A 333 -11.29 27.21 10.54
N MET A 334 -11.30 26.61 9.34
CA MET A 334 -10.71 27.21 8.15
C MET A 334 -11.54 28.42 7.70
N PRO A 335 -10.93 29.39 6.98
CA PRO A 335 -11.69 30.51 6.41
C PRO A 335 -12.84 30.01 5.52
N GLU A 336 -13.94 30.75 5.52
CA GLU A 336 -15.11 30.50 4.68
C GLU A 336 -14.94 30.98 3.24
#